data_AF-A0A6N8HR32-F1
#
_entry.id   AF-A0A6N8HR32-F1
#
_cell.length_a   1.000
_cell.length_b   1.000
_cell.length_c   1.000
_cell.angle_alpha   90.00
_cell.angle_beta   90.00
_cell.angle_gamma   90.00
#
_symmetry.space_group_name_H-M   'P 1'
#
loop_
_entity.id
_entity.type
_entity.pdbx_description
1 polymer ?
#
loop_
_entity_poly.entity_id
_entity_poly.type
_entity_poly.pdbx_seq_one_letter_code
_entity_poly.pdbx_strand_id
1 'polypeptide(L)'
;MRVFDSGEGTYDFFVNIENDHLLAELAKHKETEQINVVQSQYKYGMALLGLAVIQHYLNKEDEKDEEFDISEAVYEYTKVISSVFIPMIQSVGGIGVE
;
A
#
# COMPACT_ATOMS: atom_id res chain seq x y z
N MET A 1 1.48 -5.46 -3.11
CA MET A 1 1.30 -4.66 -4.35
C MET A 1 2.47 -4.97 -5.27
N ARG A 2 2.31 -4.86 -6.59
CA ARG A 2 3.43 -4.95 -7.54
C ARG A 2 3.63 -3.60 -8.20
N VAL A 3 4.88 -3.29 -8.52
CA VAL A 3 5.23 -2.09 -9.29
C VAL A 3 6.12 -2.48 -10.46
N PHE A 4 6.00 -1.73 -11.54
CA PHE A 4 6.82 -1.90 -12.74
C PHE A 4 7.47 -0.57 -13.07
N ASP A 5 8.75 -0.61 -13.42
CA ASP A 5 9.46 0.56 -13.93
C ASP A 5 8.98 0.84 -15.36
N SER A 6 8.40 2.03 -15.54
CA SER A 6 7.87 2.49 -16.83
C SER A 6 8.89 3.35 -17.59
N GLY A 7 10.09 3.53 -17.05
CA GLY A 7 11.16 4.37 -17.56
C GLY A 7 11.16 5.78 -16.96
N GLU A 8 12.30 6.48 -17.10
CA GLU A 8 12.48 7.88 -16.68
C GLU A 8 12.12 8.15 -15.19
N GLY A 9 12.32 7.17 -14.31
CA GLY A 9 11.98 7.28 -12.89
C GLY A 9 10.47 7.24 -12.60
N THR A 10 9.67 6.78 -13.57
CA THR A 10 8.23 6.58 -13.42
C THR A 10 7.91 5.13 -13.10
N TYR A 11 6.93 4.91 -12.23
CA TYR A 11 6.50 3.57 -11.82
C TYR A 11 4.99 3.41 -11.95
N ASP A 12 4.58 2.28 -12.51
CA ASP A 12 3.17 1.85 -12.56
C ASP A 12 2.83 0.98 -11.36
N PHE A 13 1.74 1.31 -10.65
CA PHE A 13 1.33 0.64 -9.42
C PHE A 13 0.12 -0.28 -9.65
N PHE A 14 0.28 -1.55 -9.26
CA PHE A 14 -0.78 -2.57 -9.32
C PHE A 14 -1.17 -2.99 -7.89
N VAL A 15 -2.22 -2.36 -7.37
CA VAL A 15 -2.78 -2.68 -6.06
C VAL A 15 -3.77 -3.85 -6.20
N ASN A 16 -3.55 -4.91 -5.42
CA ASN A 16 -4.48 -6.03 -5.35
C ASN A 16 -5.72 -5.64 -4.52
N ILE A 17 -6.82 -5.32 -5.20
CA ILE A 17 -8.13 -5.03 -4.59
C ILE A 17 -8.90 -6.30 -4.17
N GLU A 18 -8.45 -7.47 -4.59
CA GLU A 18 -8.96 -8.79 -4.20
C GLU A 18 -8.10 -9.41 -3.09
N ASN A 19 -7.43 -8.58 -2.29
CA ASN A 19 -6.62 -9.05 -1.17
C ASN A 19 -7.51 -9.59 -0.04
N ASP A 20 -7.22 -10.78 0.47
CA ASP A 20 -8.02 -11.43 1.52
C ASP A 20 -8.21 -10.56 2.78
N HIS A 21 -7.19 -9.80 3.18
CA HIS A 21 -7.28 -8.88 4.32
C HIS A 21 -8.22 -7.71 4.03
N LEU A 22 -8.14 -7.12 2.83
CA LEU A 22 -9.10 -6.09 2.42
C LEU A 22 -10.52 -6.65 2.39
N LEU A 23 -10.72 -7.82 1.77
CA LEU A 23 -12.04 -8.44 1.67
C LEU A 23 -12.65 -8.73 3.05
N ALA A 24 -11.85 -9.18 4.01
CA ALA A 24 -12.28 -9.38 5.40
C ALA A 24 -12.72 -8.07 6.08
N GLU A 25 -12.08 -6.95 5.78
CA GLU A 25 -12.48 -5.63 6.27
C GLU A 25 -13.77 -5.13 5.60
N LEU A 26 -13.90 -5.28 4.28
CA LEU A 26 -15.09 -4.87 3.55
C LEU A 26 -16.34 -5.64 4.01
N ALA A 27 -16.19 -6.92 4.38
CA ALA A 27 -17.28 -7.75 4.89
C ALA A 27 -17.89 -7.22 6.21
N LYS A 28 -17.22 -6.30 6.92
CA LYS A 28 -17.74 -5.65 8.14
C LYS A 28 -18.74 -4.53 7.84
N HIS A 29 -18.79 -4.05 6.59
CA HIS A 29 -19.63 -2.93 6.17
C HIS A 29 -20.82 -3.41 5.34
N LYS A 30 -21.98 -2.76 5.52
CA LYS A 30 -23.21 -3.07 4.76
C LYS A 30 -23.55 -2.00 3.72
N GLU A 31 -23.16 -0.76 3.99
CA GLU A 31 -23.46 0.38 3.13
C GLU A 31 -22.39 0.51 2.05
N THR A 32 -22.83 0.63 0.79
CA THR A 32 -21.95 0.78 -0.38
C THR A 32 -20.99 1.96 -0.23
N GLU A 33 -21.43 3.07 0.36
CA GLU A 33 -20.60 4.25 0.58
C GLU A 33 -19.41 3.93 1.51
N GLN A 34 -19.65 3.24 2.63
CA GLN A 34 -18.59 2.82 3.54
C GLN A 34 -17.62 1.84 2.88
N ILE A 35 -18.12 0.88 2.11
CA ILE A 35 -17.31 -0.07 1.34
C ILE A 35 -16.38 0.68 0.37
N ASN A 36 -16.93 1.65 -0.37
CA ASN A 36 -16.17 2.46 -1.32
C ASN A 36 -15.09 3.30 -0.62
N VAL A 37 -15.38 3.84 0.57
CA VAL A 37 -14.41 4.57 1.38
C VAL A 37 -13.25 3.65 1.78
N VAL A 38 -13.54 2.46 2.33
CA VAL A 38 -12.49 1.52 2.75
C VAL A 38 -11.65 1.03 1.57
N GLN A 39 -12.28 0.71 0.43
CA GLN A 39 -11.56 0.36 -0.79
C GLN A 39 -10.65 1.49 -1.28
N SER A 40 -11.14 2.74 -1.22
CA SER A 40 -10.37 3.92 -1.62
C SER A 40 -9.18 4.14 -0.68
N GLN A 41 -9.39 4.04 0.64
CA GLN A 41 -8.33 4.12 1.65
C GLN A 41 -7.26 3.07 1.39
N TYR A 42 -7.65 1.82 1.15
CA TYR A 42 -6.70 0.75 0.82
C TYR A 42 -5.94 1.07 -0.47
N LYS A 43 -6.65 1.40 -1.55
CA LYS A 43 -6.04 1.64 -2.87
C LYS A 43 -5.02 2.77 -2.83
N TYR A 44 -5.43 3.95 -2.37
CA TYR A 44 -4.57 5.12 -2.37
C TYR A 44 -3.49 5.04 -1.29
N GLY A 45 -3.84 4.50 -0.13
CA GLY A 45 -2.88 4.30 0.96
C GLY A 45 -1.75 3.33 0.60
N MET A 46 -2.07 2.22 -0.08
CA MET A 46 -1.06 1.27 -0.56
C MET A 46 -0.17 1.89 -1.65
N ALA A 47 -0.74 2.71 -2.54
CA ALA A 47 0.05 3.45 -3.54
C ALA A 47 1.03 4.43 -2.87
N LEU A 48 0.59 5.16 -1.85
CA LEU A 48 1.46 6.06 -1.07
C LEU A 48 2.58 5.30 -0.34
N LEU A 49 2.27 4.13 0.24
CA LEU A 49 3.29 3.28 0.85
C LEU A 49 4.32 2.80 -0.18
N GLY A 50 3.88 2.39 -1.37
CA GLY A 50 4.78 2.02 -2.46
C GLY A 50 5.69 3.17 -2.85
N LEU A 51 5.12 4.36 -3.03
CA LEU A 51 5.88 5.57 -3.35
C LEU A 51 6.92 5.88 -2.26
N ALA A 52 6.55 5.76 -0.98
CA ALA A 52 7.47 5.99 0.13
C ALA A 52 8.64 4.99 0.13
N VAL A 53 8.38 3.71 -0.16
CA VAL A 53 9.43 2.69 -0.31
C VAL A 53 10.34 3.03 -1.49
N ILE A 54 9.77 3.38 -2.64
CA ILE A 54 10.54 3.77 -3.83
C ILE A 54 11.44 4.97 -3.52
N GLN A 55 10.89 6.03 -2.93
CA GLN A 55 11.65 7.23 -2.55
C GLN A 55 12.76 6.91 -1.53
N HIS A 56 12.49 6.04 -0.56
CA HIS A 56 13.49 5.63 0.42
C HIS A 56 14.73 5.04 -0.24
N TYR A 57 14.54 4.19 -1.25
CA TYR A 57 15.64 3.54 -1.93
C TYR A 57 16.25 4.41 -3.03
N LEU A 58 15.49 5.21 -3.78
CA LEU A 58 16.06 6.17 -4.75
C LEU A 58 17.05 7.14 -4.09
N ASN A 59 16.77 7.60 -2.86
CA ASN A 59 17.68 8.49 -2.14
C ASN A 59 18.94 7.80 -1.58
N LYS A 60 19.08 6.48 -1.77
CA LYS A 60 20.21 5.66 -1.28
C LYS A 60 20.96 4.98 -2.42
N GLU A 61 20.98 5.58 -3.61
CA GLU A 61 21.60 4.99 -4.81
C GLU A 61 23.06 4.54 -4.60
N ASP A 62 23.84 5.24 -3.78
CA ASP A 62 25.23 4.89 -3.48
C ASP A 62 25.41 3.63 -2.61
N GLU A 63 24.33 3.13 -1.98
CA GLU A 63 24.34 1.96 -1.08
C GLU A 63 23.65 0.72 -1.68
N LYS A 64 23.21 0.78 -2.95
CA LYS A 64 22.55 -0.35 -3.60
C LYS A 64 23.57 -1.30 -4.20
N ASP A 65 23.49 -2.57 -3.80
CA ASP A 65 24.13 -3.65 -4.55
C ASP A 65 23.54 -3.75 -5.97
N GLU A 66 24.31 -4.23 -6.94
CA GLU A 66 23.89 -4.40 -8.35
C GLU A 66 22.62 -5.26 -8.52
N GLU A 67 22.23 -6.03 -7.49
CA GLU A 67 21.08 -6.94 -7.48
C GLU A 67 19.83 -6.36 -6.81
N PHE A 68 19.82 -5.07 -6.42
CA PHE A 68 18.67 -4.49 -5.72
C PHE A 68 17.44 -4.31 -6.63
N ASP A 69 16.40 -5.12 -6.41
CA ASP A 69 15.10 -5.00 -7.07
C ASP A 69 14.11 -4.17 -6.24
N ILE A 70 13.85 -2.94 -6.71
CA ILE A 70 12.89 -2.02 -6.08
C ILE A 70 11.46 -2.56 -6.09
N SER A 71 11.09 -3.34 -7.11
CA SER A 71 9.76 -3.94 -7.23
C SER A 71 9.54 -5.02 -6.18
N GLU A 72 10.58 -5.80 -5.88
CA GLU A 72 10.54 -6.80 -4.82
C GLU A 72 10.51 -6.15 -3.42
N ALA A 73 11.28 -5.08 -3.21
CA ALA A 73 11.22 -4.31 -1.97
C ALA A 73 9.79 -3.78 -1.71
N VAL A 74 9.18 -3.11 -2.70
CA VAL A 74 7.80 -2.63 -2.59
C VAL A 74 6.83 -3.77 -2.33
N TYR A 75 7.00 -4.92 -2.98
CA TYR A 75 6.16 -6.09 -2.77
C TYR A 75 6.22 -6.58 -1.32
N GLU A 76 7.42 -6.79 -0.77
CA GLU A 76 7.60 -7.30 0.59
C GLU A 76 7.06 -6.34 1.66
N TYR A 77 7.37 -5.04 1.58
CA TYR A 77 6.84 -4.04 2.51
C TYR A 77 5.31 -3.98 2.48
N THR A 78 4.73 -3.90 1.28
CA THR A 78 3.27 -3.79 1.16
C THR A 78 2.53 -5.08 1.51
N LYS A 79 3.14 -6.24 1.27
CA LYS A 79 2.60 -7.54 1.69
C LYS A 79 2.46 -7.63 3.20
N VAL A 80 3.53 -7.29 3.94
CA VAL A 80 3.51 -7.28 5.42
C VAL A 80 2.44 -6.33 5.96
N ILE A 81 2.37 -5.11 5.42
CA ILE A 81 1.45 -4.07 5.91
C ILE A 81 -0.02 -4.39 5.59
N SER A 82 -0.30 -5.11 4.50
CA SER A 82 -1.67 -5.32 4.01
C SER A 82 -2.67 -5.83 5.06
N SER A 83 -2.22 -6.69 5.98
CA SER A 83 -3.05 -7.27 7.05
C SER A 83 -3.45 -6.29 8.16
N VAL A 84 -2.66 -5.24 8.38
CA VAL A 84 -2.85 -4.28 9.47
C VAL A 84 -3.26 -2.89 8.97
N PHE A 85 -3.19 -2.65 7.66
CA PHE A 85 -3.33 -1.31 7.10
C PHE A 85 -4.68 -0.64 7.40
N ILE A 86 -5.78 -1.30 7.03
CA ILE A 86 -7.13 -0.77 7.31
C ILE A 86 -7.46 -0.75 8.80
N PRO A 87 -7.19 -1.82 9.58
CA PRO A 87 -7.36 -1.77 11.03
C PRO A 87 -6.62 -0.61 11.69
N MET A 88 -5.41 -0.31 11.23
CA MET A 88 -4.60 0.80 11.73
C MET A 88 -5.24 2.16 11.41
N ILE A 89 -5.69 2.37 10.17
CA ILE A 89 -6.39 3.61 9.78
C ILE A 89 -7.64 3.82 10.63
N GLN A 90 -8.43 2.77 10.83
CA GLN A 90 -9.66 2.84 11.63
C GLN A 90 -9.37 3.12 13.11
N SER A 91 -8.34 2.48 13.67
CA SER A 91 -7.91 2.73 15.03
C SER A 91 -7.43 4.17 15.21
N VAL A 92 -6.55 4.68 14.34
CA VAL A 92 -6.01 6.04 14.44
C VAL A 92 -7.09 7.10 14.16
N GLY A 93 -7.96 6.86 13.17
CA GLY A 93 -9.09 7.74 12.87
C GLY A 93 -10.09 7.82 14.03
N GLY A 94 -10.24 6.75 14.81
CA GLY A 94 -11.09 6.70 16.01
C GLY A 94 -10.50 7.43 17.23
N ILE A 95 -9.17 7.53 17.34
CA ILE A 95 -8.48 8.18 18.48
C ILE A 95 -8.79 9.68 18.58
N GLY A 96 -9.26 10.32 17.50
CA GLY A 96 -9.66 11.73 17.50
C GLY A 96 -11.10 12.02 17.90
N VAL A 97 -11.88 10.99 18.30
CA VAL A 97 -13.33 11.11 18.59
C VAL A 97 -13.65 10.89 20.08
N GLU A 98 -12.66 10.97 20.96
CA GLU A 98 -12.85 11.01 22.42
C GLU A 98 -12.90 12.43 22.98
#